data_AF-A0A3D4VVJ7-F1
#
_entry.id   AF-A0A3D4VVJ7-F1
#
_cell.length_a   1.000
_cell.length_b   1.000
_cell.length_c   1.000
_cell.angle_alpha   90.00
_cell.angle_beta   90.00
_cell.angle_gamma   90.00
#
_symmetry.space_group_name_H-M   'P 1'
#
loop_
_entity.id
_entity.type
_entity.pdbx_description
1 polymer ?
#
loop_
_entity_poly.entity_id
_entity_poly.type
_entity_poly.pdbx_seq_one_letter_code
_entity_poly.pdbx_strand_id
1 'polypeptide(L)'
;MRNYDKRKDFIENYTNAQKELFKYFNCDEEFFVKRMSEFTWAIKNDGDFYFLNYWNKDGKRNDAVVVKKNGHPMIFKTQKHTMVIGIDCVKIGFIFDNEGKTDEII
;
A
#
# COMPACT_ATOMS: atom_id res chain seq x y z
N MET A 1 -12.33 -0.03 43.41
CA MET A 1 -11.27 -0.01 42.38
C MET A 1 -11.85 -0.60 41.10
N ARG A 2 -12.04 0.20 40.04
CA ARG A 2 -12.46 -0.31 38.73
C ARG A 2 -11.29 -1.07 38.12
N ASN A 3 -11.46 -2.36 37.86
CA ASN A 3 -10.56 -3.12 37.00
C ASN A 3 -10.56 -2.44 35.63
N TYR A 4 -9.49 -1.71 35.32
CA TYR A 4 -9.27 -1.14 34.00
C TYR A 4 -8.93 -2.31 33.07
N ASP A 5 -9.94 -2.80 32.35
CA ASP A 5 -9.80 -3.91 31.42
C ASP A 5 -8.76 -3.52 30.36
N LYS A 6 -7.57 -4.14 30.41
CA LYS A 6 -6.48 -3.92 29.44
C LYS A 6 -6.89 -4.30 28.01
N ARG A 7 -8.09 -4.86 27.82
CA ARG A 7 -8.77 -5.03 26.54
C ARG A 7 -9.57 -3.78 26.18
N LYS A 8 -8.89 -2.62 26.05
CA LYS A 8 -9.39 -1.55 25.18
C LYS A 8 -9.80 -2.23 23.86
N ASP A 9 -11.04 -2.03 23.46
CA ASP A 9 -11.72 -2.82 22.43
C ASP A 9 -10.80 -3.07 21.23
N PHE A 10 -10.49 -4.35 20.97
CA PHE A 10 -9.61 -4.75 19.88
C PHE A 10 -10.08 -4.19 18.55
N ILE A 11 -11.40 -4.14 18.34
CA ILE A 11 -12.02 -3.60 17.13
C ILE A 11 -11.75 -2.10 17.04
N GLU A 12 -11.95 -1.36 18.13
CA GLU A 12 -11.69 0.07 18.17
C GLU A 12 -10.21 0.40 17.90
N ASN A 13 -9.29 -0.37 18.50
CA ASN A 13 -7.86 -0.20 18.26
C ASN A 13 -7.48 -0.46 16.80
N TYR A 14 -8.02 -1.52 16.19
CA TYR A 14 -7.79 -1.84 14.79
C TYR A 14 -8.31 -0.73 13.86
N THR A 15 -9.56 -0.30 14.07
CA THR A 15 -10.18 0.78 13.28
C THR A 15 -9.40 2.09 13.40
N ASN A 16 -8.94 2.44 14.60
CA ASN A 16 -8.15 3.65 14.82
C ASN A 16 -6.77 3.55 14.15
N ALA A 17 -6.08 2.41 14.28
CA ALA A 17 -4.80 2.19 13.63
C ALA A 17 -4.90 2.25 12.09
N GLN A 18 -5.99 1.71 11.52
CA GLN A 18 -6.24 1.79 10.08
C GLN A 18 -6.45 3.24 9.62
N LYS A 19 -7.23 4.03 10.34
CA LYS A 19 -7.41 5.46 10.05
C LYS A 19 -6.12 6.25 10.15
N GLU A 20 -5.32 5.99 11.19
CA GLU A 20 -4.01 6.62 11.36
C GLU A 20 -3.06 6.28 10.22
N LEU A 21 -3.09 5.04 9.73
CA LEU A 21 -2.31 4.61 8.58
C LEU A 21 -2.68 5.37 7.30
N PHE A 22 -3.98 5.47 6.99
CA PHE A 22 -4.43 6.20 5.80
C PHE A 22 -4.15 7.70 5.91
N LYS A 23 -4.30 8.28 7.12
CA LYS A 23 -3.89 9.66 7.41
C LYS A 23 -2.39 9.88 7.22
N TYR A 24 -1.54 8.94 7.63
CA TYR A 24 -0.09 9.00 7.44
C TYR A 24 0.28 9.09 5.95
N PHE A 25 -0.45 8.40 5.07
CA PHE A 25 -0.28 8.49 3.63
C PHE A 25 -1.04 9.64 2.96
N ASN A 26 -1.77 10.47 3.72
CA ASN A 26 -2.67 11.50 3.20
C ASN A 26 -3.65 10.93 2.15
N CYS A 27 -4.21 9.76 2.46
CA CYS A 27 -5.21 9.07 1.64
C CYS A 27 -6.57 9.12 2.35
N ASP A 28 -7.56 9.70 1.69
CA ASP A 28 -8.91 9.87 2.27
C ASP A 28 -9.83 8.65 2.11
N GLU A 29 -9.38 7.64 1.36
CA GLU A 29 -10.11 6.38 1.15
C GLU A 29 -9.47 5.24 1.93
N GLU A 30 -10.30 4.36 2.47
CA GLU A 30 -9.86 3.15 3.17
C GLU A 30 -9.87 1.95 2.20
N PHE A 31 -8.79 1.17 2.24
CA PHE A 31 -8.59 -0.04 1.46
C PHE A 31 -8.14 -1.20 2.34
N PHE A 32 -8.22 -2.42 1.83
CA PHE A 32 -7.41 -3.50 2.37
C PHE A 32 -5.93 -3.15 2.18
N VAL A 33 -5.09 -3.49 3.15
CA VAL A 33 -3.67 -3.14 3.12
C VAL A 33 -2.82 -4.40 3.19
N LYS A 34 -1.78 -4.45 2.34
CA LYS A 34 -0.72 -5.46 2.41
C LYS A 34 0.63 -4.77 2.57
N ARG A 35 1.40 -5.18 3.57
CA ARG A 35 2.79 -4.73 3.74
C ARG A 35 3.72 -5.60 2.90
N MET A 36 4.62 -4.97 2.16
CA MET A 36 5.45 -5.58 1.12
C MET A 36 6.95 -5.31 1.34
N SER A 37 7.42 -5.27 2.59
CA SER A 37 8.78 -4.84 2.96
C SER A 37 9.92 -5.62 2.27
N GLU A 38 9.69 -6.87 1.88
CA GLU A 38 10.72 -7.75 1.31
C GLU A 38 10.75 -7.74 -0.23
N PHE A 39 9.91 -6.91 -0.85
CA PHE A 39 9.76 -6.88 -2.30
C PHE A 39 10.51 -5.70 -2.90
N THR A 40 11.22 -5.98 -3.99
CA THR A 40 11.62 -4.94 -4.94
C THR A 40 10.42 -4.57 -5.78
N TRP A 41 10.27 -3.29 -6.10
CA TRP A 41 9.09 -2.80 -6.80
C TRP A 41 9.40 -1.63 -7.74
N ALA A 42 8.58 -1.53 -8.79
CA ALA A 42 8.63 -0.47 -9.78
C ALA A 42 7.21 -0.06 -10.20
N ILE A 43 7.10 1.16 -10.76
CA ILE A 43 5.88 1.62 -11.42
C ILE A 43 6.17 1.79 -12.89
N LYS A 44 5.53 1.00 -13.72
CA LYS A 44 5.55 1.15 -15.17
C LYS A 44 4.38 2.04 -15.61
N ASN A 45 4.68 2.99 -16.48
CA ASN A 45 3.66 3.73 -17.23
C ASN A 45 3.57 3.15 -18.64
N ASP A 46 2.37 2.79 -19.06
CA ASP A 46 2.06 2.31 -20.41
C ASP A 46 0.85 3.07 -20.96
N GLY A 47 1.11 4.31 -21.37
CA GLY A 47 0.10 5.23 -21.87
C GLY A 47 -0.94 5.60 -20.82
N ASP A 48 -2.14 5.04 -20.97
CA ASP A 48 -3.27 5.30 -20.07
C ASP A 48 -3.28 4.41 -18.83
N PHE A 49 -2.32 3.50 -18.67
CA PHE A 49 -2.26 2.60 -17.54
C PHE A 49 -0.96 2.76 -16.74
N TYR A 50 -1.09 2.58 -15.43
CA TYR A 50 0.05 2.43 -14.54
C TYR A 50 0.02 1.01 -13.98
N PHE A 51 1.15 0.33 -14.02
CA PHE A 51 1.32 -1.01 -13.50
C PHE A 51 2.31 -0.97 -12.34
N LEU A 52 1.92 -1.58 -11.24
CA LEU A 52 2.79 -1.90 -10.12
C LEU A 52 3.42 -3.26 -10.41
N ASN A 53 4.74 -3.28 -10.63
CA ASN A 53 5.52 -4.51 -10.75
C ASN A 53 6.24 -4.73 -9.43
N TYR A 54 6.16 -5.95 -8.89
CA TYR A 54 6.88 -6.29 -7.66
C TYR A 54 7.29 -7.76 -7.63
N TRP A 55 8.47 -8.01 -7.06
CA TRP A 55 9.06 -9.35 -6.98
C TRP A 55 9.88 -9.51 -5.70
N ASN A 56 9.93 -10.75 -5.22
CA ASN A 56 10.79 -11.13 -4.11
C ASN A 56 12.13 -11.68 -4.65
N LYS A 57 13.01 -12.09 -3.74
CA LYS A 57 14.33 -12.67 -4.08
C LYS A 57 14.26 -13.93 -4.94
N ASP A 58 13.14 -14.65 -4.90
CA ASP A 58 12.92 -15.85 -5.72
C ASP A 58 12.61 -15.51 -7.19
N GLY A 59 12.50 -14.22 -7.52
CA GLY A 59 12.34 -13.74 -8.90
C GLY A 59 10.93 -13.89 -9.46
N LYS A 60 9.96 -14.39 -8.68
CA LYS A 60 8.55 -14.45 -9.11
C LYS A 60 7.99 -13.03 -9.19
N ARG A 61 7.74 -12.58 -10.41
CA ARG A 61 7.15 -11.28 -10.72
C ARG A 61 5.64 -11.31 -10.59
N ASN A 62 5.10 -10.23 -10.07
CA ASN A 62 3.68 -10.00 -9.97
C ASN A 62 3.39 -8.59 -10.47
N ASP A 63 2.26 -8.45 -11.15
CA ASP A 63 1.82 -7.20 -11.73
C ASP A 63 0.41 -6.88 -11.21
N ALA A 64 0.21 -5.63 -10.82
CA ALA A 64 -1.11 -5.12 -10.44
C ALA A 64 -1.38 -3.82 -11.20
N VAL A 65 -2.62 -3.66 -11.68
CA VAL A 65 -3.05 -2.39 -12.27
C VAL A 65 -3.24 -1.37 -11.16
N VAL A 66 -2.58 -0.22 -11.26
CA VAL A 66 -2.72 0.89 -10.32
C VAL A 66 -4.05 1.60 -10.57
N VAL A 67 -4.82 1.77 -9.50
CA VAL A 67 -6.10 2.46 -9.55
C VAL A 67 -5.88 3.94 -9.86
N LYS A 68 -6.73 4.49 -10.72
CA LYS A 68 -6.79 5.93 -10.99
C LYS A 68 -7.99 6.56 -10.29
N LYS A 69 -7.77 7.77 -9.74
CA LYS A 69 -8.83 8.65 -9.25
C LYS A 69 -8.67 10.00 -9.93
N ASN A 70 -9.73 10.48 -10.58
CA ASN A 70 -9.72 11.74 -11.34
C ASN A 70 -8.54 11.84 -12.33
N GLY A 71 -8.28 10.74 -13.06
CA GLY A 71 -7.19 10.66 -14.05
C GLY A 71 -5.79 10.40 -13.48
N HIS A 72 -5.58 10.49 -12.17
CA HIS A 72 -4.26 10.36 -11.54
C HIS A 72 -4.09 9.00 -10.86
N PRO A 73 -2.92 8.35 -10.98
CA PRO A 73 -2.65 7.10 -10.27
C PRO A 73 -2.63 7.34 -8.76
N MET A 74 -3.28 6.46 -8.00
CA MET A 74 -3.34 6.52 -6.54
C MET A 74 -2.04 5.98 -5.93
N ILE A 75 -1.01 6.83 -5.91
CA ILE A 75 0.32 6.56 -5.35
C ILE A 75 0.62 7.59 -4.29
N PHE A 76 0.78 7.15 -3.04
CA PHE A 76 0.99 8.00 -1.88
C PHE A 76 2.39 7.78 -1.32
N LYS A 77 3.24 8.79 -1.40
CA LYS A 77 4.64 8.71 -0.98
C LYS A 77 4.84 9.37 0.37
N THR A 78 5.64 8.74 1.21
CA THR A 78 6.20 9.33 2.43
C THR A 78 7.73 9.24 2.38
N GLN A 79 8.40 9.70 3.44
CA GLN A 79 9.86 9.64 3.52
C GLN A 79 10.40 8.20 3.43
N LYS A 80 9.74 7.25 4.10
CA LYS A 80 10.24 5.86 4.22
C LYS A 80 9.44 4.85 3.42
N HIS A 81 8.19 5.15 3.11
CA HIS A 81 7.28 4.19 2.51
C HIS A 81 6.53 4.80 1.32
N THR A 82 6.09 3.94 0.42
CA THR A 82 5.12 4.31 -0.62
C THR A 82 3.95 3.33 -0.56
N MET A 83 2.73 3.87 -0.52
CA MET A 83 1.51 3.09 -0.70
C MET A 83 0.99 3.25 -2.12
N VAL A 84 0.76 2.14 -2.79
CA VAL A 84 0.21 2.08 -4.15
C VAL A 84 -1.13 1.36 -4.10
N ILE A 85 -2.20 2.00 -4.57
CA ILE A 85 -3.50 1.33 -4.66
C ILE A 85 -3.55 0.54 -5.96
N GLY A 86 -3.53 -0.77 -5.88
CA GLY A 86 -3.59 -1.69 -7.02
C GLY A 86 -4.81 -2.61 -6.98
N ILE A 87 -5.13 -3.23 -8.12
CA ILE A 87 -6.18 -4.25 -8.22
C ILE A 87 -5.56 -5.65 -8.24
N ASP A 88 -5.83 -6.43 -7.21
CA ASP A 88 -5.49 -7.86 -7.05
C ASP A 88 -6.72 -8.57 -6.48
N CYS A 89 -7.62 -9.03 -7.36
CA CYS A 89 -9.01 -9.44 -7.11
C CYS A 89 -9.92 -8.34 -6.51
N VAL A 90 -9.38 -7.49 -5.63
CA VAL A 90 -9.99 -6.32 -4.99
C VAL A 90 -9.00 -5.15 -5.02
N LYS A 91 -9.43 -3.95 -4.62
CA LYS A 91 -8.51 -2.82 -4.42
C LYS A 91 -7.71 -3.00 -3.14
N ILE A 92 -6.39 -2.93 -3.24
CA ILE A 92 -5.46 -3.13 -2.14
C ILE A 92 -4.45 -1.98 -2.12
N GLY A 93 -4.19 -1.42 -0.93
CA GLY A 93 -3.04 -0.56 -0.66
C GLY A 93 -1.80 -1.42 -0.39
N PHE A 94 -0.94 -1.54 -1.38
CA PHE A 94 0.35 -2.18 -1.25
C PHE A 94 1.35 -1.18 -0.67
N ILE A 95 1.88 -1.46 0.52
CA ILE A 95 2.85 -0.60 1.20
C ILE A 95 4.24 -1.18 1.04
N PHE A 96 5.10 -0.46 0.34
CA PHE A 96 6.49 -0.81 0.12
C PHE A 96 7.43 0.11 0.90
N ASP A 97 8.60 -0.42 1.24
CA ASP A 97 9.72 0.39 1.68
C ASP A 97 10.34 1.10 0.46
N ASN A 98 10.69 2.38 0.62
CA ASN A 98 11.25 3.16 -0.48
C ASN A 98 12.64 2.65 -0.91
N GLU A 99 13.37 1.99 -0.02
CA GLU A 99 14.67 1.35 -0.31
C GLU A 99 14.54 0.20 -1.32
N GLY A 100 13.35 -0.42 -1.40
CA GLY A 100 13.06 -1.47 -2.38
C GLY A 100 12.65 -0.94 -3.75
N LYS A 101 12.57 0.38 -3.94
CA LYS A 101 12.16 0.97 -5.22
C LYS A 101 13.28 0.86 -6.25
N THR A 102 12.94 0.46 -7.46
CA THR A 102 13.81 0.54 -8.63
C THR A 102 13.12 1.29 -9.77
N ASP A 103 13.93 1.88 -10.65
CA ASP A 103 13.49 2.45 -11.94
C ASP A 103 13.66 1.45 -13.09
N GLU A 104 14.34 0.32 -12.84
CA GLU A 104 14.44 -0.78 -13.79
C GLU A 104 13.13 -1.55 -13.83
N ILE A 105 12.40 -1.39 -14.94
CA ILE A 105 11.24 -2.21 -15.27
C ILE A 105 11.78 -3.43 -16.02
N ILE A 106 11.97 -4.52 -15.30
CA ILE A 106 12.53 -5.78 -15.86
C ILE A 106 11.42 -6.68 -16.37
#